data_AF-A0A167X8Z7-F1
#
_entry.id   AF-A0A167X8Z7-F1
#
_cell.length_a   1.000
_cell.length_b   1.000
_cell.length_c   1.000
_cell.angle_alpha   90.00
_cell.angle_beta   90.00
_cell.angle_gamma   90.00
#
_symmetry.space_group_name_H-M   'P 1'
#
loop_
_entity.id
_entity.type
_entity.pdbx_description
1 polymer ?
#
loop_
_entity_poly.entity_id
_entity_poly.type
_entity_poly.pdbx_seq_one_letter_code
_entity_poly.pdbx_strand_id
1 'polypeptide(L)'
;MQHAVLPILASPLIYISYLPTYGEIDISPQNVLMAIDDDTSLQDIEDQESQDPSLPMTSTVNGAMPIVVYKSRRTMLALSGHPILTDYGQMRLVEGCVNQDWWMSDLYRAPEVLLHLPWGFPVDIWSIGVMTLELLEGKNLFHPIDHVHGQYVLPSALAQYIGYLGPPPLNIIQNSPLFSTYFDAQGNWVSEVPVPKTSLEDFVTTIPPGEEKDQFLRFIRKVLTWDPEVRATSNEIIPDEWLMRPF
;
A
#
# COMPACT_ATOMS: atom_id res chain seq x y z
N MET A 1 9.43 6.85 16.04
CA MET A 1 8.42 6.03 15.33
C MET A 1 8.89 5.57 13.97
N GLN A 2 9.75 6.33 13.30
CA GLN A 2 10.59 5.84 12.20
C GLN A 2 11.26 4.46 12.48
N HIS A 3 11.73 4.22 13.71
CA HIS A 3 12.27 2.93 14.17
C HIS A 3 11.35 1.71 14.04
N ALA A 4 10.02 1.91 14.01
CA ALA A 4 9.07 0.80 13.88
C ALA A 4 8.71 0.51 12.41
N VAL A 5 8.79 1.52 11.54
CA VAL A 5 8.37 1.43 10.14
C VAL A 5 9.53 1.00 9.23
N LEU A 6 10.72 1.60 9.39
CA LEU A 6 11.89 1.32 8.53
C LEU A 6 12.28 -0.16 8.49
N PRO A 7 12.28 -0.91 9.60
CA PRO A 7 12.62 -2.33 9.55
C PRO A 7 11.69 -3.12 8.65
N ILE A 8 10.41 -2.77 8.57
CA ILE A 8 9.42 -3.49 7.74
C ILE A 8 9.60 -3.14 6.26
N LEU A 9 9.97 -1.90 5.96
CA LEU A 9 10.19 -1.43 4.58
C LEU A 9 11.46 -1.99 3.94
N ALA A 10 12.40 -2.56 4.72
CA ALA A 10 13.72 -2.93 4.20
C ALA A 10 13.65 -3.96 3.05
N SER A 11 12.84 -5.03 3.17
CA SER A 11 12.73 -6.03 2.11
C SER A 11 12.04 -5.49 0.84
N PRO A 12 10.90 -4.78 0.93
CA PRO A 12 10.33 -4.06 -0.22
C PRO A 12 11.30 -3.08 -0.88
N LEU A 13 12.06 -2.31 -0.09
CA LEU A 13 13.04 -1.35 -0.61
C LEU A 13 14.21 -2.04 -1.35
N ILE A 14 14.69 -3.17 -0.81
CA ILE A 14 15.68 -4.00 -1.48
C ILE A 14 15.09 -4.56 -2.78
N TYR A 15 13.86 -5.07 -2.76
CA TYR A 15 13.19 -5.59 -3.95
C TYR A 15 13.12 -4.53 -5.06
N ILE A 16 12.72 -3.30 -4.73
CA ILE A 16 12.58 -2.26 -5.75
C ILE A 16 13.90 -1.83 -6.38
N SER A 17 15.04 -2.08 -5.71
CA SER A 17 16.37 -1.86 -6.29
C SER A 17 16.71 -2.84 -7.42
N TYR A 18 16.03 -3.98 -7.48
CA TYR A 18 16.21 -5.01 -8.51
C TYR A 18 15.03 -5.10 -9.51
N LEU A 19 14.04 -4.21 -9.44
CA LEU A 19 12.84 -4.20 -10.31
C LEU A 19 13.09 -4.51 -11.78
N PRO A 20 14.11 -3.91 -12.45
CA PRO A 20 14.34 -4.15 -13.87
C PRO A 20 14.59 -5.62 -14.23
N THR A 21 14.91 -6.45 -13.23
CA THR A 21 15.27 -7.86 -13.39
C THR A 21 14.11 -8.82 -13.07
N TYR A 22 13.16 -8.41 -12.23
CA TYR A 22 12.24 -9.34 -11.57
C TYR A 22 10.77 -9.14 -11.99
N GLY A 23 10.29 -7.91 -12.25
CA GLY A 23 8.88 -7.65 -12.61
C GLY A 23 8.10 -6.88 -11.53
N GLU A 24 6.81 -6.65 -11.69
CA GLU A 24 5.96 -5.96 -10.69
C GLU A 24 5.25 -6.93 -9.73
N ILE A 25 5.03 -6.49 -8.48
CA ILE A 25 4.40 -7.29 -7.41
C ILE A 25 3.30 -6.49 -6.70
N ASP A 26 2.28 -7.19 -6.19
CA ASP A 26 1.30 -6.60 -5.27
C ASP A 26 1.93 -6.32 -3.89
N ILE A 27 2.58 -5.16 -3.73
CA ILE A 27 3.19 -4.76 -2.46
C ILE A 27 2.12 -4.27 -1.48
N SER A 28 1.98 -4.96 -0.35
CA SER A 28 1.14 -4.57 0.78
C SER A 28 1.73 -5.13 2.09
N PRO A 29 1.33 -4.62 3.28
CA PRO A 29 1.75 -5.18 4.56
C PRO A 29 1.49 -6.69 4.70
N GLN A 30 0.45 -7.22 4.05
CA GLN A 30 0.09 -8.64 4.13
C GLN A 30 1.13 -9.54 3.45
N ASN A 31 1.87 -8.99 2.48
CA ASN A 31 2.89 -9.71 1.71
C ASN A 31 4.29 -9.52 2.30
N VAL A 32 4.43 -8.82 3.44
CA VAL A 32 5.70 -8.67 4.16
C VAL A 32 5.64 -9.47 5.46
N LEU A 33 6.33 -10.61 5.51
CA LEU A 33 6.44 -11.42 6.71
C LEU A 33 7.62 -10.96 7.56
N MET A 34 7.46 -10.98 8.87
CA MET A 34 8.56 -10.74 9.81
C MET A 34 9.14 -12.08 10.25
N ALA A 35 10.45 -12.26 10.09
CA ALA A 35 11.14 -13.41 10.65
C ALA A 35 11.03 -13.39 12.19
N ILE A 36 11.05 -14.57 12.80
CA ILE A 36 11.07 -14.73 14.24
C ILE A 36 12.54 -14.94 14.64
N ASP A 37 13.09 -14.03 15.44
CA ASP A 37 14.48 -14.11 15.91
C ASP A 37 14.65 -15.02 17.12
N ASP A 38 13.59 -15.19 17.92
CA ASP A 38 13.58 -16.04 19.09
C ASP A 38 12.30 -16.89 19.19
N ASP A 39 12.47 -18.13 19.60
CA ASP A 39 11.36 -19.07 19.78
C ASP A 39 10.57 -18.79 21.07
N THR A 40 10.92 -17.76 21.86
CA THR A 40 10.25 -17.51 23.16
C THR A 40 8.79 -17.16 22.96
N SER A 41 8.51 -16.36 21.93
CA SER A 41 7.15 -16.03 21.51
C SER A 41 6.34 -17.25 21.05
N LEU A 42 7.00 -18.28 20.51
CA LEU A 42 6.36 -19.53 20.12
C LEU A 42 6.12 -20.42 21.34
N GLN A 43 7.06 -20.48 22.28
CA GLN A 43 6.90 -21.23 23.54
C GLN A 43 5.73 -20.69 24.37
N ASP A 44 5.55 -19.37 24.43
CA ASP A 44 4.40 -18.76 25.11
C ASP A 44 3.07 -19.18 24.47
N ILE A 45 3.03 -19.35 23.14
CA ILE A 45 1.82 -19.85 22.44
C ILE A 45 1.56 -21.30 22.81
N GLU A 46 2.60 -22.14 22.79
CA GLU A 46 2.49 -23.56 23.16
C GLU A 46 1.99 -23.72 24.60
N ASP A 47 2.56 -22.96 25.53
CA ASP A 47 2.18 -23.00 26.94
C ASP A 47 0.72 -22.54 27.13
N GLN A 48 0.30 -21.47 26.43
CA GLN A 48 -1.09 -21.01 26.47
C GLN A 48 -2.07 -22.01 25.86
N GLU A 49 -1.73 -22.60 24.72
CA GLU A 49 -2.56 -23.62 24.06
C GLU A 49 -2.62 -24.91 24.90
N SER A 50 -1.56 -25.25 25.63
CA SER A 50 -1.56 -26.36 26.57
C SER A 50 -2.42 -26.09 27.81
N GLN A 51 -2.46 -24.86 28.32
CA GLN A 51 -3.25 -24.51 29.50
C GLN A 51 -4.73 -24.29 29.17
N ASP A 52 -5.02 -23.75 28.00
CA ASP A 52 -6.35 -23.45 27.50
C ASP A 52 -6.42 -23.88 26.03
N PRO A 53 -6.87 -25.10 25.70
CA PRO A 53 -6.91 -25.54 24.31
C PRO A 53 -7.95 -24.79 23.47
N SER A 54 -7.59 -24.39 22.26
CA SER A 54 -8.48 -23.73 21.31
C SER A 54 -9.64 -24.63 20.93
N LEU A 55 -10.87 -24.15 21.14
CA LEU A 55 -12.06 -24.92 20.82
C LEU A 55 -12.24 -25.04 19.29
N PRO A 56 -12.48 -26.24 18.75
CA PRO A 56 -12.73 -26.43 17.34
C PRO A 56 -14.01 -25.72 16.92
N MET A 57 -13.96 -25.04 15.78
CA MET A 57 -15.11 -24.41 15.15
C MET A 57 -15.43 -25.12 13.84
N THR A 58 -16.70 -25.41 13.62
CA THR A 58 -17.16 -26.01 12.37
C THR A 58 -17.51 -24.91 11.38
N SER A 59 -16.80 -24.85 10.26
CA SER A 59 -17.09 -23.90 9.17
C SER A 59 -17.66 -24.64 7.97
N THR A 60 -18.82 -24.19 7.51
CA THR A 60 -19.47 -24.65 6.27
C THR A 60 -19.27 -23.59 5.19
N VAL A 61 -18.29 -23.79 4.32
CA VAL A 61 -18.07 -22.92 3.16
C VAL A 61 -18.89 -23.46 1.99
N ASN A 62 -19.83 -22.68 1.46
CA ASN A 62 -20.57 -22.93 0.21
C ASN A 62 -21.23 -24.32 0.08
N GLY A 63 -21.79 -24.86 1.16
CA GLY A 63 -22.48 -26.16 1.13
C GLY A 63 -21.55 -27.38 1.01
N ALA A 64 -20.24 -27.19 1.15
CA ALA A 64 -19.28 -28.28 1.26
C ALA A 64 -19.36 -28.98 2.64
N MET A 65 -18.67 -30.11 2.76
CA MET A 65 -18.55 -30.82 4.04
C MET A 65 -17.98 -29.89 5.13
N PRO A 66 -18.50 -29.96 6.37
CA PRO A 66 -18.00 -29.15 7.47
C PRO A 66 -16.51 -29.39 7.72
N ILE A 67 -15.71 -28.32 7.69
CA ILE A 67 -14.28 -28.35 8.02
C ILE A 67 -14.11 -27.88 9.47
N VAL A 68 -13.26 -28.59 10.22
CA VAL A 68 -12.85 -28.17 11.56
C VAL A 68 -11.73 -27.15 11.43
N VAL A 69 -11.96 -25.94 11.93
CA VAL A 69 -10.97 -24.87 11.97
C VAL A 69 -10.74 -24.45 13.42
N TYR A 70 -9.51 -24.05 13.73
CA TYR A 70 -9.12 -23.56 15.04
C TYR A 70 -8.80 -22.08 14.92
N LYS A 71 -9.24 -21.28 15.88
CA LYS A 71 -8.92 -19.86 15.93
C LYS A 71 -7.48 -19.70 16.40
N SER A 72 -6.63 -19.04 15.61
CA SER A 72 -5.26 -18.73 16.01
C SER A 72 -5.22 -17.87 17.27
N ARG A 73 -4.29 -18.18 18.19
CA ARG A 73 -4.04 -17.36 19.38
C ARG A 73 -3.38 -16.04 18.99
N ARG A 74 -3.68 -14.99 19.76
CA ARG A 74 -3.02 -13.70 19.59
C ARG A 74 -1.67 -13.75 20.30
N THR A 75 -0.62 -13.41 19.57
CA THR A 75 0.74 -13.31 20.11
C THR A 75 1.19 -11.88 19.99
N MET A 76 1.83 -11.35 21.05
CA MET A 76 2.63 -10.15 20.94
C MET A 76 3.99 -10.53 20.38
N LEU A 77 4.08 -10.67 19.07
CA LEU A 77 5.36 -10.83 18.40
C LEU A 77 6.10 -9.50 18.51
N ALA A 78 7.29 -9.51 19.13
CA ALA A 78 8.20 -8.40 18.98
C ALA A 78 8.55 -8.29 17.48
N LEU A 79 8.48 -7.09 16.91
CA LEU A 79 8.96 -6.80 15.56
C LEU A 79 10.49 -6.82 15.54
N SER A 80 11.11 -7.95 15.89
CA SER A 80 12.56 -8.08 16.05
C SER A 80 13.25 -8.58 14.78
N GLY A 81 12.64 -9.52 14.05
CA GLY A 81 13.33 -10.15 12.92
C GLY A 81 13.28 -9.40 11.60
N HIS A 82 13.99 -9.95 10.62
CA HIS A 82 14.11 -9.36 9.29
C HIS A 82 12.80 -9.46 8.50
N PRO A 83 12.37 -8.39 7.78
CA PRO A 83 11.25 -8.49 6.87
C PRO A 83 11.61 -9.38 5.67
N ILE A 84 10.62 -10.09 5.15
CA ILE A 84 10.73 -10.91 3.95
C ILE A 84 9.52 -10.61 3.08
N LEU A 85 9.75 -10.05 1.89
CA LEU A 85 8.72 -9.93 0.87
C LEU A 85 8.37 -11.32 0.33
N THR A 86 7.08 -11.62 0.34
CA THR A 86 6.50 -12.91 -0.02
C THR A 86 5.40 -12.74 -1.06
N ASP A 87 4.74 -13.85 -1.39
CA ASP A 87 3.63 -13.93 -2.34
C ASP A 87 3.89 -13.32 -3.72
N TYR A 88 4.79 -13.98 -4.45
CA TYR A 88 5.06 -13.69 -5.86
C TYR A 88 4.01 -14.32 -6.80
N GLY A 89 2.90 -14.86 -6.27
CA GLY A 89 1.88 -15.55 -7.08
C GLY A 89 1.17 -14.63 -8.07
N GLN A 90 1.24 -13.33 -7.83
CA GLN A 90 0.67 -12.27 -8.65
C GLN A 90 1.73 -11.54 -9.50
N MET A 91 3.00 -11.94 -9.46
CA MET A 91 4.07 -11.22 -10.15
C MET A 91 3.84 -11.12 -11.68
N ARG A 92 4.13 -9.95 -12.26
CA ARG A 92 4.03 -9.68 -13.71
C ARG A 92 5.40 -9.38 -14.29
N LEU A 93 5.72 -9.97 -15.44
CA LEU A 93 6.94 -9.69 -16.19
C LEU A 93 6.68 -8.60 -17.23
N VAL A 94 7.63 -7.68 -17.39
CA VAL A 94 7.53 -6.49 -18.26
C VAL A 94 8.08 -6.74 -19.67
N GLU A 95 8.33 -7.99 -20.06
CA GLU A 95 8.94 -8.27 -21.37
C GLU A 95 7.97 -7.98 -22.52
N GLY A 96 8.13 -6.80 -23.14
CA GLY A 96 7.60 -6.45 -24.46
C GLY A 96 6.10 -6.15 -24.54
N CYS A 97 5.38 -6.14 -23.42
CA CYS A 97 3.94 -5.89 -23.35
C CYS A 97 3.65 -4.59 -22.59
N VAL A 98 2.70 -3.80 -23.08
CA VAL A 98 2.15 -2.65 -22.36
C VAL A 98 1.04 -3.17 -21.44
N ASN A 99 1.24 -3.11 -20.13
CA ASN A 99 0.23 -3.52 -19.17
C ASN A 99 -0.85 -2.42 -19.03
N GLN A 100 -2.13 -2.79 -19.14
CA GLN A 100 -3.28 -1.88 -19.07
C GLN A 100 -4.50 -2.49 -18.36
N ASP A 101 -4.37 -3.72 -17.88
CA ASP A 101 -5.42 -4.41 -17.14
C ASP A 101 -5.59 -3.85 -15.73
N TRP A 102 -6.75 -4.14 -15.13
CA TRP A 102 -7.06 -3.76 -13.76
C TRP A 102 -6.27 -4.64 -12.78
N TRP A 103 -5.22 -4.04 -12.22
CA TRP A 103 -4.22 -4.72 -11.42
C TRP A 103 -4.06 -4.09 -10.03
N MET A 104 -3.36 -4.77 -9.12
CA MET A 104 -3.07 -4.39 -7.73
C MET A 104 -4.26 -4.50 -6.77
N SER A 105 -3.94 -4.67 -5.48
CA SER A 105 -4.90 -4.60 -4.39
C SER A 105 -5.61 -3.24 -4.30
N ASP A 106 -6.90 -3.26 -3.97
CA ASP A 106 -7.78 -2.08 -4.00
C ASP A 106 -7.25 -0.86 -3.23
N LEU A 107 -6.62 -1.09 -2.08
CA LEU A 107 -6.12 -0.01 -1.22
C LEU A 107 -4.76 0.56 -1.66
N TYR A 108 -4.01 -0.17 -2.49
CA TYR A 108 -2.65 0.19 -2.91
C TYR A 108 -2.56 0.53 -4.40
N ARG A 109 -3.66 0.46 -5.14
CA ARG A 109 -3.68 0.61 -6.59
C ARG A 109 -3.19 1.98 -7.06
N ALA A 110 -2.18 2.02 -7.93
CA ALA A 110 -1.62 3.24 -8.47
C ALA A 110 -2.61 4.04 -9.36
N PRO A 111 -2.46 5.37 -9.47
CA PRO A 111 -3.41 6.21 -10.20
C PRO A 111 -3.49 5.91 -11.70
N GLU A 112 -2.39 5.52 -12.34
CA GLU A 112 -2.38 5.10 -13.76
C GLU A 112 -3.29 3.89 -13.99
N VAL A 113 -3.35 2.94 -13.04
CA VAL A 113 -4.28 1.80 -13.11
C VAL A 113 -5.73 2.26 -12.93
N LEU A 114 -5.98 3.18 -11.99
CA LEU A 114 -7.32 3.77 -11.79
C LEU A 114 -7.82 4.52 -13.02
N LEU A 115 -6.90 5.15 -13.75
CA LEU A 115 -7.17 5.91 -14.95
C LEU A 115 -7.20 5.02 -16.21
N HIS A 116 -7.05 3.69 -16.10
CA HIS A 116 -6.92 2.77 -17.24
C HIS A 116 -5.83 3.21 -18.23
N LEU A 117 -4.72 3.70 -17.70
CA LEU A 117 -3.53 4.05 -18.45
C LEU A 117 -2.52 2.88 -18.42
N PRO A 118 -1.56 2.87 -19.37
CA PRO A 118 -0.40 2.01 -19.26
C PRO A 118 0.29 2.12 -17.91
N TRP A 119 0.67 0.97 -17.35
CA TRP A 119 1.41 0.90 -16.10
C TRP A 119 2.64 0.01 -16.22
N GLY A 120 3.59 0.18 -15.29
CA GLY A 120 4.82 -0.60 -15.18
C GLY A 120 5.44 -0.41 -13.79
N PHE A 121 6.75 -0.62 -13.67
CA PHE A 121 7.50 -0.55 -12.40
C PHE A 121 7.16 0.59 -11.41
N PRO A 122 6.79 1.83 -11.83
CA PRO A 122 6.39 2.87 -10.88
C PRO A 122 5.19 2.52 -9.99
N VAL A 123 4.37 1.52 -10.33
CA VAL A 123 3.25 1.08 -9.48
C VAL A 123 3.72 0.52 -8.14
N ASP A 124 4.87 -0.16 -8.09
CA ASP A 124 5.42 -0.73 -6.87
C ASP A 124 5.93 0.36 -5.93
N ILE A 125 6.49 1.44 -6.49
CA ILE A 125 6.87 2.63 -5.74
C ILE A 125 5.66 3.26 -5.07
N TRP A 126 4.55 3.39 -5.81
CA TRP A 126 3.30 3.91 -5.27
C TRP A 126 2.81 3.08 -4.08
N SER A 127 2.75 1.75 -4.24
CA SER A 127 2.35 0.82 -3.19
C SER A 127 3.21 0.95 -1.93
N ILE A 128 4.53 1.10 -2.07
CA ILE A 128 5.44 1.35 -0.95
C ILE A 128 5.10 2.66 -0.23
N GLY A 129 4.73 3.71 -0.95
CA GLY A 129 4.28 4.97 -0.36
C GLY A 129 3.03 4.79 0.50
N VAL A 130 2.01 4.15 -0.06
CA VAL A 130 0.76 3.87 0.67
C VAL A 130 1.02 2.97 1.89
N MET A 131 1.81 1.92 1.73
CA MET A 131 2.22 1.03 2.83
C MET A 131 2.99 1.77 3.92
N THR A 132 3.91 2.67 3.56
CA THR A 132 4.67 3.48 4.52
C THR A 132 3.75 4.33 5.39
N LEU A 133 2.76 4.99 4.79
CA LEU A 133 1.77 5.78 5.52
C LEU A 133 0.88 4.92 6.40
N GLU A 134 0.47 3.75 5.92
CA GLU A 134 -0.35 2.82 6.70
C GLU A 134 0.37 2.28 7.92
N LEU A 135 1.64 1.87 7.77
CA LEU A 135 2.46 1.43 8.89
C LEU A 135 2.72 2.56 9.89
N LEU A 136 2.81 3.81 9.42
CA LEU A 136 3.06 4.97 10.27
C LEU A 136 1.80 5.39 11.05
N GLU A 137 0.62 5.39 10.44
CA GLU A 137 -0.62 5.91 11.04
C GLU A 137 -1.57 4.82 11.53
N GLY A 138 -1.29 3.54 11.27
CA GLY A 138 -2.14 2.40 11.63
C GLY A 138 -3.47 2.35 10.86
N LYS A 139 -3.60 3.11 9.78
CA LYS A 139 -4.78 3.20 8.90
C LYS A 139 -4.33 3.47 7.47
N ASN A 140 -5.03 2.93 6.47
CA ASN A 140 -4.68 3.17 5.07
C ASN A 140 -4.96 4.62 4.65
N LEU A 141 -4.23 5.13 3.64
CA LEU A 141 -4.47 6.46 3.09
C LEU A 141 -5.81 6.54 2.35
N PHE A 142 -6.17 5.48 1.63
CA PHE A 142 -7.35 5.41 0.78
C PHE A 142 -8.31 4.33 1.27
N HIS A 143 -9.59 4.64 1.29
CA HIS A 143 -10.67 3.69 1.61
C HIS A 143 -11.82 3.86 0.62
N PRO A 144 -11.64 3.46 -0.65
CA PRO A 144 -12.66 3.62 -1.70
C PRO A 144 -13.66 2.46 -1.71
N ILE A 145 -14.04 1.94 -0.55
CA ILE A 145 -14.97 0.82 -0.42
C ILE A 145 -16.30 1.35 0.10
N ASP A 146 -17.38 1.06 -0.63
CA ASP A 146 -18.72 1.37 -0.14
C ASP A 146 -19.03 0.53 1.11
N HIS A 147 -19.42 1.20 2.19
CA HIS A 147 -19.76 0.55 3.47
C HIS A 147 -21.02 -0.32 3.37
N VAL A 148 -21.91 -0.07 2.41
CA VAL A 148 -23.16 -0.82 2.25
C VAL A 148 -22.93 -2.13 1.50
N HIS A 149 -22.23 -2.08 0.38
CA HIS A 149 -22.03 -3.23 -0.50
C HIS A 149 -20.66 -3.90 -0.38
N GLY A 150 -19.70 -3.28 0.32
CA GLY A 150 -18.34 -3.79 0.45
C GLY A 150 -17.58 -3.80 -0.88
N GLN A 151 -17.98 -2.95 -1.83
CA GLN A 151 -17.44 -2.92 -3.19
C GLN A 151 -16.56 -1.70 -3.42
N TYR A 152 -15.56 -1.89 -4.28
CA TYR A 152 -14.70 -0.80 -4.74
C TYR A 152 -15.49 0.22 -5.57
N VAL A 153 -15.36 1.51 -5.23
CA VAL A 153 -16.01 2.62 -5.92
C VAL A 153 -14.94 3.55 -6.49
N LEU A 154 -14.69 3.40 -7.80
CA LEU A 154 -13.68 4.16 -8.54
C LEU A 154 -13.79 5.70 -8.38
N PRO A 155 -14.96 6.35 -8.53
CA PRO A 155 -15.02 7.81 -8.34
C PRO A 155 -14.71 8.24 -6.90
N SER A 156 -15.00 7.38 -5.90
CA SER A 156 -14.59 7.63 -4.51
C SER A 156 -13.08 7.52 -4.33
N ALA A 157 -12.41 6.61 -5.05
CA ALA A 157 -10.95 6.54 -5.07
C ALA A 157 -10.34 7.81 -5.68
N LEU A 158 -10.75 8.17 -6.89
CA LEU A 158 -10.24 9.36 -7.59
C LEU A 158 -10.46 10.64 -6.78
N ALA A 159 -11.63 10.81 -6.15
CA ALA A 159 -11.89 11.94 -5.27
C ALA A 159 -10.93 11.98 -4.07
N GLN A 160 -10.66 10.85 -3.41
CA GLN A 160 -9.69 10.78 -2.30
C GLN A 160 -8.27 11.12 -2.77
N TYR A 161 -7.86 10.65 -3.95
CA TYR A 161 -6.54 10.96 -4.52
C TYR A 161 -6.40 12.46 -4.76
N ILE A 162 -7.42 13.09 -5.36
CA ILE A 162 -7.47 14.54 -5.55
C ILE A 162 -7.43 15.27 -4.21
N GLY A 163 -8.12 14.74 -3.19
CA GLY A 163 -8.13 15.33 -1.85
C GLY A 163 -6.74 15.40 -1.22
N TYR A 164 -5.93 14.34 -1.33
CA TYR A 164 -4.60 14.31 -0.72
C TYR A 164 -3.50 14.93 -1.59
N LEU A 165 -3.57 14.73 -2.91
CA LEU A 165 -2.49 15.07 -3.84
C LEU A 165 -2.77 16.34 -4.65
N GLY A 166 -3.99 16.87 -4.60
CA GLY A 166 -4.46 17.88 -5.52
C GLY A 166 -4.87 17.31 -6.89
N PRO A 167 -5.34 18.17 -7.80
CA PRO A 167 -5.82 17.73 -9.11
C PRO A 167 -4.70 17.07 -9.93
N PRO A 168 -5.00 15.98 -10.66
CA PRO A 168 -4.02 15.34 -11.52
C PRO A 168 -3.60 16.25 -12.69
N PRO A 169 -2.37 16.11 -13.21
CA PRO A 169 -1.93 16.84 -14.38
C PRO A 169 -2.83 16.57 -15.60
N LEU A 170 -3.24 17.63 -16.30
CA LEU A 170 -4.18 17.54 -17.43
C LEU A 170 -3.65 16.64 -18.55
N ASN A 171 -2.35 16.69 -18.85
CA ASN A 171 -1.70 15.88 -19.87
C ASN A 171 -1.80 14.37 -19.58
N ILE A 172 -1.92 13.97 -18.31
CA ILE A 172 -2.04 12.56 -17.92
C ILE A 172 -3.49 12.10 -18.08
N ILE A 173 -4.44 12.83 -17.48
CA ILE A 173 -5.84 12.44 -17.49
C ILE A 173 -6.47 12.51 -18.89
N GLN A 174 -5.99 13.37 -19.79
CA GLN A 174 -6.50 13.44 -21.17
C GLN A 174 -6.29 12.14 -21.96
N ASN A 175 -5.29 11.34 -21.60
CA ASN A 175 -5.05 10.04 -22.23
C ASN A 175 -5.94 8.93 -21.66
N SER A 176 -6.65 9.19 -20.56
CA SER A 176 -7.51 8.21 -19.91
C SER A 176 -8.83 8.06 -20.67
N PRO A 177 -9.31 6.82 -20.89
CA PRO A 177 -10.66 6.61 -21.40
C PRO A 177 -11.76 7.11 -20.44
N LEU A 178 -11.41 7.41 -19.19
CA LEU A 178 -12.33 7.92 -18.17
C LEU A 178 -12.41 9.44 -18.14
N PHE A 179 -11.59 10.15 -18.93
CA PHE A 179 -11.46 11.61 -18.90
C PHE A 179 -12.81 12.31 -18.97
N SER A 180 -13.59 12.05 -20.03
CA SER A 180 -14.88 12.70 -20.25
C SER A 180 -15.97 12.32 -19.24
N THR A 181 -15.75 11.25 -18.47
CA THR A 181 -16.70 10.76 -17.46
C THR A 181 -16.54 11.50 -16.14
N TYR A 182 -15.31 11.85 -15.76
CA TYR A 182 -15.00 12.40 -14.44
C TYR A 182 -14.37 13.79 -14.45
N PHE A 183 -13.90 14.27 -15.61
CA PHE A 183 -13.23 15.55 -15.76
C PHE A 183 -13.83 16.39 -16.89
N ASP A 184 -13.83 17.70 -16.74
CA ASP A 184 -14.14 18.64 -17.82
C ASP A 184 -12.94 18.88 -18.76
N ALA A 185 -13.14 19.67 -19.81
CA ALA A 185 -12.09 19.99 -20.78
C ALA A 185 -10.88 20.76 -20.20
N GLN A 186 -11.01 21.32 -19.00
CA GLN A 186 -9.94 22.00 -18.27
C GLN A 186 -9.27 21.08 -17.23
N GLY A 187 -9.76 19.85 -17.05
CA GLY A 187 -9.26 18.88 -16.08
C GLY A 187 -9.87 19.03 -14.68
N ASN A 188 -10.95 19.80 -14.52
CA ASN A 188 -11.62 19.91 -13.24
C ASN A 188 -12.51 18.69 -12.99
N TRP A 189 -12.56 18.25 -11.74
CA TRP A 189 -13.42 17.16 -11.29
C TRP A 189 -14.91 17.52 -11.41
N VAL A 190 -15.68 16.71 -12.15
CA VAL A 190 -17.12 16.94 -12.39
C VAL A 190 -18.03 15.82 -11.88
N SER A 191 -17.47 14.79 -11.23
CA SER A 191 -18.29 13.72 -10.64
C SER A 191 -19.13 14.23 -9.46
N GLU A 192 -20.26 13.57 -9.21
CA GLU A 192 -21.13 13.84 -8.06
C GLU A 192 -20.46 13.53 -6.71
N VAL A 193 -19.44 12.66 -6.72
CA VAL A 193 -18.69 12.31 -5.50
C VAL A 193 -17.84 13.51 -5.07
N PRO A 194 -18.05 14.07 -3.87
CA PRO A 194 -17.32 15.25 -3.43
C PRO A 194 -15.86 14.90 -3.14
N VAL A 195 -14.95 15.79 -3.53
CA VAL A 195 -13.55 15.72 -3.12
C VAL A 195 -13.45 16.02 -1.62
N PRO A 196 -12.93 15.10 -0.79
CA PRO A 196 -12.75 15.34 0.62
C PRO A 196 -11.73 16.46 0.86
N LYS A 197 -12.03 17.34 1.82
CA LYS A 197 -11.08 18.37 2.29
C LYS A 197 -10.10 17.73 3.25
N THR A 198 -8.99 17.25 2.72
CA THR A 198 -7.95 16.55 3.47
C THR A 198 -6.57 16.97 2.97
N SER A 199 -5.51 16.56 3.67
CA SER A 199 -4.13 16.82 3.27
C SER A 199 -3.21 15.74 3.84
N LEU A 200 -2.02 15.58 3.25
CA LEU A 200 -1.00 14.70 3.82
C LEU A 200 -0.53 15.21 5.18
N GLU A 201 -0.49 16.52 5.39
CA GLU A 201 -0.17 17.16 6.66
C GLU A 201 -1.11 16.74 7.79
N ASP A 202 -2.42 16.72 7.51
CA ASP A 202 -3.46 16.35 8.47
C ASP A 202 -3.53 14.83 8.67
N PHE A 203 -3.20 14.07 7.63
CA PHE A 203 -3.15 12.60 7.71
C PHE A 203 -2.02 12.13 8.61
N VAL A 204 -0.84 12.75 8.50
CA VAL A 204 0.37 12.37 9.25
C VAL A 204 0.31 12.95 10.65
N THR A 205 -0.26 12.22 11.59
CA THR A 205 -0.44 12.64 12.99
C THR A 205 0.63 12.07 13.91
N THR A 206 1.26 10.96 13.51
CA THR A 206 2.26 10.22 14.26
C THR A 206 3.55 11.04 14.42
N ILE A 207 4.00 11.75 13.39
CA ILE A 207 5.22 12.57 13.46
C ILE A 207 4.83 13.99 13.92
N PRO A 208 5.42 14.52 15.01
CA PRO A 208 5.12 15.87 15.47
C PRO A 208 5.62 16.92 14.47
N PRO A 209 5.00 18.12 14.43
CA PRO A 209 5.47 19.21 13.58
C PRO A 209 6.95 19.56 13.83
N GLY A 210 7.72 19.67 12.74
CA GLY A 210 9.15 19.94 12.79
C GLY A 210 9.87 19.35 11.59
N GLU A 211 11.20 19.39 11.63
CA GLU A 211 12.06 19.01 10.50
C GLU A 211 11.85 17.56 10.04
N GLU A 212 11.61 16.62 10.97
CA GLU A 212 11.30 15.22 10.62
C GLU A 212 10.00 15.09 9.81
N LYS A 213 8.94 15.78 10.23
CA LYS A 213 7.66 15.77 9.50
C LYS A 213 7.83 16.42 8.13
N ASP A 214 8.58 17.51 8.04
CA ASP A 214 8.84 18.17 6.75
C ASP A 214 9.66 17.30 5.80
N GLN A 215 10.67 16.58 6.31
CA GLN A 215 11.44 15.60 5.53
C GLN A 215 10.55 14.44 5.06
N PHE A 216 9.73 13.88 5.95
CA PHE A 216 8.79 12.81 5.60
C PHE A 216 7.77 13.24 4.55
N LEU A 217 7.18 14.43 4.70
CA LEU A 217 6.22 14.96 3.75
C LEU A 217 6.87 15.25 2.39
N ARG A 218 8.14 15.68 2.35
CA ARG A 218 8.90 15.79 1.10
C ARG A 218 9.12 14.42 0.46
N PHE A 219 9.55 13.43 1.24
CA PHE A 219 9.73 12.06 0.79
C PHE A 219 8.44 11.49 0.19
N ILE A 220 7.34 11.50 0.95
CA ILE A 220 6.10 10.85 0.53
C ILE A 220 5.47 11.51 -0.70
N ARG A 221 5.67 12.82 -0.91
CA ARG A 221 5.22 13.52 -2.13
C ARG A 221 5.96 13.07 -3.38
N LYS A 222 7.25 12.75 -3.28
CA LYS A 222 8.02 12.19 -4.40
C LYS A 222 7.50 10.81 -4.81
N VAL A 223 7.08 10.03 -3.81
CA VAL A 223 6.57 8.65 -3.97
C VAL A 223 5.13 8.65 -4.49
N LEU A 224 4.25 9.47 -3.90
CA LEU A 224 2.83 9.59 -4.25
C LEU A 224 2.62 10.68 -5.31
N THR A 225 3.21 10.49 -6.48
CA THR A 225 3.06 11.38 -7.63
C THR A 225 2.12 10.77 -8.68
N TRP A 226 1.20 11.59 -9.22
CA TRP A 226 0.23 11.21 -10.24
C TRP A 226 0.88 10.65 -11.51
N ASP A 227 1.87 11.37 -12.03
CA ASP A 227 2.57 11.01 -13.26
C ASP A 227 3.63 9.94 -12.96
N PRO A 228 3.51 8.71 -13.48
CA PRO A 228 4.48 7.64 -13.24
C PRO A 228 5.87 7.95 -13.80
N GLU A 229 6.00 8.82 -14.82
CA GLU A 229 7.30 9.21 -15.38
C GLU A 229 8.06 10.21 -14.50
N VAL A 230 7.32 10.99 -13.69
CA VAL A 230 7.87 11.97 -12.74
C VAL A 230 8.00 11.37 -11.33
N ARG A 231 7.28 10.28 -11.06
CA ARG A 231 7.33 9.57 -9.78
C ARG A 231 8.74 9.10 -9.48
N ALA A 232 9.18 9.30 -8.25
CA ALA A 232 10.56 8.98 -7.87
C ALA A 232 10.89 7.50 -8.10
N THR A 233 12.10 7.27 -8.55
CA THR A 233 12.65 5.93 -8.79
C THR A 233 13.24 5.35 -7.51
N SER A 234 13.51 4.04 -7.51
CA SER A 234 14.21 3.39 -6.39
C SER A 234 15.58 4.04 -6.10
N ASN A 235 16.29 4.48 -7.14
CA ASN A 235 17.57 5.19 -7.02
C ASN A 235 17.47 6.56 -6.32
N GLU A 236 16.28 7.18 -6.31
CA GLU A 236 16.05 8.47 -5.65
C GLU A 236 15.46 8.31 -4.26
N ILE A 237 14.67 7.25 -4.03
CA ILE A 237 13.99 6.96 -2.77
C ILE A 237 14.94 6.35 -1.74
N ILE A 238 15.78 5.39 -2.16
CA ILE A 238 16.71 4.69 -1.26
C ILE A 238 17.70 5.64 -0.57
N PRO A 239 18.34 6.60 -1.26
CA PRO A 239 19.25 7.55 -0.60
C PRO A 239 18.53 8.77 0.00
N ASP A 240 17.20 8.81 0.07
CA ASP A 240 16.47 9.98 0.56
C ASP A 240 16.83 10.32 2.01
N GLU A 241 16.91 11.61 2.32
CA GLU A 241 17.30 12.14 3.64
C GLU A 241 16.43 11.59 4.78
N TRP A 242 15.12 11.43 4.55
CA TRP A 242 14.25 10.88 5.58
C TRP A 242 14.61 9.42 5.85
N LEU A 243 14.80 8.62 4.80
CA LEU A 243 15.11 7.19 4.90
C LEU A 243 16.49 6.93 5.52
N MET A 244 17.47 7.76 5.15
CA MET A 244 18.87 7.65 5.58
C MET A 244 19.19 8.40 6.87
N ARG A 245 18.19 9.02 7.50
CA ARG A 245 18.38 9.82 8.72
C ARG A 245 19.11 8.98 9.79
N PRO A 246 20.27 9.44 10.29
CA PRO A 246 20.97 8.74 11.36
C PRO A 246 20.12 8.70 12.62
N PHE A 247 20.19 7.56 13.31
CA PHE A 247 19.57 7.36 14.62
C PHE A 247 20.23 8.21 15.71
#